data_AF-A0A267FQY6-F1
#
_entry.id   AF-A0A267FQY6-F1
#
_cell.length_a   1.000
_cell.length_b   1.000
_cell.length_c   1.000
_cell.angle_alpha   90.00
_cell.angle_beta   90.00
_cell.angle_gamma   90.00
#
_symmetry.space_group_name_H-M   'P 1'
#
loop_
_entity.id
_entity.type
_entity.pdbx_description
1 polymer ?
#
loop_
_entity_poly.entity_id
_entity_poly.type
_entity_poly.pdbx_seq_one_letter_code
_entity_poly.pdbx_strand_id
1 'polypeptide(L)'
;MEKGDELQQGGDMSYQQPSYAYSNPVLTQPQPQQMQMNSQVNITMSTTDQSKKFDHPRDWTSGLCGCCEDFSSCCCIWLCGPCYLCCCLSERMGESCCTPVCLSCAHPGMFLPVLLYRTKLRSKYNIRGSAIDDCCCAMCCSACTACQIKRELDYIERSTGLAAFA
;
A
#
# COMPACT_ATOMS: atom_id res chain seq x y z
N MET A 1 -33.74 37.52 53.28
CA MET A 1 -33.54 36.54 52.19
C MET A 1 -32.07 36.65 51.82
N GLU A 2 -31.31 35.57 52.09
CA GLU A 2 -29.85 35.35 51.98
C GLU A 2 -29.17 35.93 50.70
N LYS A 3 -27.88 36.31 50.63
CA LYS A 3 -26.72 36.33 51.57
C LYS A 3 -25.51 37.00 50.89
N GLY A 4 -24.60 37.58 51.70
CA GLY A 4 -23.11 37.57 51.62
C GLY A 4 -22.39 38.24 50.44
N ASP A 5 -21.15 38.71 50.55
CA ASP A 5 -20.21 38.90 51.68
C ASP A 5 -19.11 39.89 51.23
N GLU A 6 -18.40 40.42 52.22
CA GLU A 6 -17.56 41.63 52.26
C GLU A 6 -16.19 41.56 51.54
N LEU A 7 -15.73 42.73 51.05
CA LEU A 7 -14.34 43.05 50.72
C LEU A 7 -13.51 43.29 51.99
N GLN A 8 -12.24 42.88 52.03
CA GLN A 8 -11.06 43.77 51.90
C GLN A 8 -9.73 43.20 52.47
N GLN A 9 -8.70 43.17 51.60
CA GLN A 9 -7.24 43.45 51.79
C GLN A 9 -6.34 42.72 52.81
N GLY A 10 -5.15 42.34 52.32
CA GLY A 10 -3.87 42.67 52.99
C GLY A 10 -2.72 41.65 52.88
N GLY A 11 -1.58 42.08 52.33
CA GLY A 11 -0.25 41.69 52.84
C GLY A 11 0.63 40.76 51.99
N ASP A 12 1.71 41.33 51.42
CA ASP A 12 2.84 40.66 50.77
C ASP A 12 3.85 40.16 51.83
N MET A 13 4.35 38.92 51.74
CA MET A 13 5.56 38.49 52.46
C MET A 13 6.16 37.22 51.82
N SER A 14 7.29 37.42 51.15
CA SER A 14 8.18 36.39 50.61
C SER A 14 8.76 35.49 51.70
N TYR A 15 8.47 34.20 51.64
CA TYR A 15 9.13 33.18 52.47
C TYR A 15 10.00 32.26 51.62
N GLN A 16 11.32 32.39 51.79
CA GLN A 16 12.31 31.45 51.26
C GLN A 16 12.29 30.18 52.12
N GLN A 17 11.95 29.02 51.55
CA GLN A 17 12.04 27.73 52.25
C GLN A 17 13.45 27.11 52.14
N PRO A 18 13.99 26.52 53.22
CA PRO A 18 15.31 25.89 53.22
C PRO A 18 15.32 24.53 52.49
N SER A 19 16.40 24.27 51.74
CA SER A 19 16.64 23.03 51.00
C SER A 19 17.00 21.87 51.94
N TYR A 20 16.13 20.86 52.05
CA TYR A 20 16.50 19.58 52.64
C TYR A 20 17.08 18.67 51.54
N ALA A 21 18.30 18.20 51.74
CA ALA A 21 18.92 17.19 50.90
C ALA A 21 18.35 15.81 51.29
N TYR A 22 17.49 15.26 50.44
CA TYR A 22 17.00 13.89 50.61
C TYR A 22 17.88 12.94 49.79
N SER A 23 18.65 12.10 50.47
CA SER A 23 19.41 11.01 49.86
C SER A 23 18.46 9.84 49.59
N ASN A 24 18.20 9.50 48.31
CA ASN A 24 17.44 8.29 47.98
C ASN A 24 18.33 7.03 48.15
N PRO A 25 17.90 6.01 48.90
CA PRO A 25 18.57 4.71 48.87
C PRO A 25 18.27 3.98 47.56
N VAL A 26 19.31 3.49 46.90
CA VAL A 26 19.20 2.62 45.71
C VAL A 26 18.58 1.29 46.15
N LEU A 27 17.31 1.06 45.82
CA LEU A 27 16.72 -0.27 45.83
C LEU A 27 17.17 -0.98 44.54
N THR A 28 18.14 -1.89 44.65
CA THR A 28 18.47 -2.83 43.58
C THR A 28 17.32 -3.82 43.40
N GLN A 29 16.54 -3.64 42.34
CA GLN A 29 15.53 -4.60 41.89
C GLN A 29 16.21 -5.74 41.10
N PRO A 30 16.00 -7.02 41.44
CA PRO A 30 16.47 -8.12 40.60
C PRO A 30 15.65 -8.17 39.30
N GLN A 31 16.33 -8.11 38.15
CA GLN A 31 15.69 -8.22 36.84
C GLN A 31 15.20 -9.67 36.60
N PRO A 32 13.99 -9.89 36.05
CA PRO A 32 13.56 -11.20 35.62
C PRO A 32 14.39 -11.66 34.41
N GLN A 33 15.05 -12.81 34.53
CA GLN A 33 15.77 -13.45 33.43
C GLN A 33 14.75 -13.83 32.33
N GLN A 34 14.87 -13.19 31.17
CA GLN A 34 14.06 -13.56 30.01
C GLN A 34 14.62 -14.85 29.41
N MET A 35 13.80 -15.90 29.38
CA MET A 35 14.12 -17.16 28.72
C MET A 35 14.07 -16.93 27.20
N GLN A 36 15.23 -16.96 26.54
CA GLN A 36 15.34 -16.69 25.11
C GLN A 36 15.00 -17.96 24.31
N MET A 37 13.80 -18.04 23.75
CA MET A 37 13.41 -19.11 22.82
C MET A 37 14.10 -18.87 21.46
N ASN A 38 15.12 -19.66 21.17
CA ASN A 38 15.81 -19.64 19.88
C ASN A 38 15.08 -20.55 18.88
N SER A 39 14.06 -20.05 18.20
CA SER A 39 13.44 -20.75 17.06
C SER A 39 14.09 -20.29 15.75
N GLN A 40 15.26 -20.84 15.43
CA GLN A 40 15.83 -20.68 14.09
C GLN A 40 15.16 -21.71 13.17
N VAL A 41 14.15 -21.28 12.43
CA VAL A 41 13.59 -22.08 11.33
C VAL A 41 14.46 -21.81 10.11
N ASN A 42 15.39 -22.72 9.81
CA ASN A 42 16.15 -22.67 8.54
C ASN A 42 15.22 -23.06 7.39
N ILE A 43 14.56 -22.07 6.80
CA ILE A 43 13.83 -22.26 5.55
C ILE A 43 14.87 -22.21 4.43
N THR A 44 15.35 -23.37 3.99
CA THR A 44 16.08 -23.48 2.73
C THR A 44 15.07 -23.22 1.60
N MET A 45 14.91 -21.96 1.21
CA MET A 45 14.11 -21.57 0.04
C MET A 45 14.88 -21.95 -1.23
N SER A 46 14.84 -23.22 -1.61
CA SER A 46 15.08 -23.61 -3.00
C SER A 46 13.81 -23.30 -3.80
N THR A 47 13.60 -22.02 -4.11
CA THR A 47 12.60 -21.62 -5.11
C THR A 47 13.32 -20.84 -6.19
N THR A 48 13.53 -21.54 -7.31
CA THR A 48 13.80 -20.96 -8.61
C THR A 48 12.54 -20.20 -9.06
N ASP A 49 12.27 -19.05 -8.46
CA ASP A 49 11.32 -18.05 -8.98
C ASP A 49 12.09 -16.72 -8.96
N GLN A 50 12.71 -16.42 -10.10
CA GLN A 50 13.46 -15.18 -10.33
C GLN A 50 12.49 -13.99 -10.53
N SER A 51 11.42 -13.88 -9.74
CA SER A 51 10.72 -12.60 -9.66
C SER A 51 11.52 -11.68 -8.75
N LYS A 52 12.22 -10.69 -9.34
CA LYS A 52 12.76 -9.55 -8.57
C LYS A 52 11.58 -8.86 -7.90
N LYS A 53 11.31 -9.21 -6.63
CA LYS A 53 10.32 -8.52 -5.80
C LYS A 53 10.94 -7.22 -5.31
N PHE A 54 10.19 -6.12 -5.38
CA PHE A 54 10.64 -4.87 -4.78
C PHE A 54 10.50 -5.00 -3.25
N ASP A 55 11.63 -5.07 -2.54
CA ASP A 55 11.64 -5.32 -1.10
C ASP A 55 10.99 -4.20 -0.27
N HIS A 56 10.90 -2.99 -0.82
CA HIS A 56 10.43 -1.81 -0.12
C HIS A 56 9.11 -1.28 -0.72
N PRO A 57 8.14 -0.85 0.11
CA PRO A 57 6.88 -0.29 -0.38
C PRO A 57 7.12 0.95 -1.25
N ARG A 58 6.59 0.93 -2.47
CA ARG A 58 6.87 1.95 -3.49
C ARG A 58 5.58 2.48 -4.13
N ASP A 59 5.57 3.68 -4.69
CA ASP A 59 4.37 4.21 -5.37
C ASP A 59 4.23 3.72 -6.83
N TRP A 60 3.13 3.98 -7.53
CA TRP A 60 3.04 3.70 -8.97
C TRP A 60 4.08 4.50 -9.75
N THR A 61 4.58 3.99 -10.89
CA THR A 61 5.57 4.72 -11.72
C THR A 61 4.97 5.87 -12.51
N SER A 62 3.68 5.78 -12.82
CA SER A 62 2.92 6.78 -13.56
C SER A 62 1.59 7.03 -12.87
N GLY A 63 0.97 8.18 -13.12
CA GLY A 63 -0.38 8.48 -12.65
C GLY A 63 -1.49 7.80 -13.48
N LEU A 64 -2.73 7.91 -13.00
CA LEU A 64 -3.92 7.44 -13.73
C LEU A 64 -4.16 8.28 -15.01
N CYS A 65 -3.96 9.59 -14.93
CA CYS A 65 -4.28 10.55 -16.00
C CYS A 65 -3.35 10.50 -17.23
N GLY A 66 -2.46 9.51 -17.34
CA GLY A 66 -1.64 9.29 -18.54
C GLY A 66 -2.44 8.85 -19.78
N CYS A 67 -3.76 8.99 -19.79
CA CYS A 67 -4.63 8.73 -20.94
C CYS A 67 -4.30 9.69 -22.11
N CYS A 68 -3.77 10.88 -21.82
CA CYS A 68 -3.26 11.83 -22.80
C CYS A 68 -1.85 11.51 -23.30
N GLU A 69 -1.08 10.69 -22.58
CA GLU A 69 0.28 10.28 -22.97
C GLU A 69 0.24 9.11 -23.97
N ASP A 70 -0.75 8.22 -23.85
CA ASP A 70 -0.95 7.05 -24.71
C ASP A 70 -2.34 7.06 -25.39
N PHE A 71 -2.67 8.12 -26.12
CA PHE A 71 -4.02 8.30 -26.70
C PHE A 71 -4.48 7.10 -27.54
N SER A 72 -3.60 6.55 -28.38
CA SER A 72 -3.91 5.38 -29.20
C SER A 72 -4.26 4.15 -28.36
N SER A 73 -3.50 3.87 -27.29
CA SER A 73 -3.79 2.72 -26.42
C SER A 73 -5.09 2.95 -25.66
N CYS A 74 -5.32 4.16 -25.17
CA CYS A 74 -6.55 4.51 -24.48
C CYS A 74 -7.78 4.38 -25.38
N CYS A 75 -7.71 4.82 -26.64
CA CYS A 75 -8.77 4.64 -27.63
C CYS A 75 -9.00 3.17 -27.98
N CYS A 76 -7.94 2.37 -28.15
CA CYS A 76 -8.07 0.92 -28.37
C CYS A 76 -8.73 0.22 -27.18
N ILE A 77 -8.39 0.60 -25.95
CA ILE A 77 -9.00 0.06 -24.72
C ILE A 77 -10.47 0.51 -24.59
N TRP A 78 -10.79 1.74 -24.99
CA TRP A 78 -12.16 2.23 -24.94
C TRP A 78 -13.06 1.57 -26.00
N LEU A 79 -12.53 1.39 -27.22
CA LEU A 79 -13.25 0.79 -28.34
C LEU A 79 -13.32 -0.74 -28.26
N CYS A 80 -12.27 -1.39 -27.77
CA CYS A 80 -12.08 -2.85 -27.82
C CYS A 80 -11.45 -3.38 -26.52
N GLY A 81 -11.93 -2.89 -25.37
CA GLY A 81 -11.39 -3.17 -24.05
C GLY A 81 -11.24 -4.65 -23.68
N PRO A 82 -12.29 -5.49 -23.83
CA PRO A 82 -12.19 -6.92 -23.51
C PRO A 82 -11.11 -7.64 -24.32
N CYS A 83 -11.02 -7.35 -25.62
CA CYS A 83 -10.01 -7.96 -26.49
C CYS A 83 -8.60 -7.48 -26.14
N TYR A 84 -8.44 -6.20 -25.82
CA TYR A 84 -7.17 -5.66 -25.35
C TYR A 84 -6.70 -6.37 -24.07
N LEU A 85 -7.59 -6.53 -23.09
CA LEU A 85 -7.27 -7.24 -21.86
C LEU A 85 -6.89 -8.70 -22.14
N CYS A 86 -7.66 -9.41 -22.96
CA CYS A 86 -7.41 -10.82 -23.34
C CYS A 86 -6.05 -10.98 -24.06
N CYS A 87 -5.85 -10.24 -25.14
CA CYS A 87 -4.77 -10.50 -26.09
C CYS A 87 -3.46 -9.76 -25.75
N CYS A 88 -3.51 -8.67 -24.99
CA CYS A 88 -2.32 -7.86 -24.71
C CYS A 88 -1.90 -7.91 -23.24
N LEU A 89 -2.86 -8.01 -22.32
CA LEU A 89 -2.59 -7.86 -20.90
C LEU A 89 -2.56 -9.20 -20.15
N SER A 90 -3.44 -10.16 -20.48
CA SER A 90 -3.50 -11.46 -19.81
C SER A 90 -2.17 -12.20 -19.88
N GLU A 91 -1.57 -12.32 -21.07
CA GLU A 91 -0.31 -13.04 -21.26
C GLU A 91 0.83 -12.41 -20.45
N ARG A 92 0.93 -11.07 -20.47
CA ARG A 92 1.94 -10.34 -19.69
C ARG A 92 1.71 -10.42 -18.19
N MET A 93 0.46 -10.59 -17.76
CA MET A 93 0.08 -10.82 -16.37
C MET A 93 0.28 -12.28 -15.93
N GLY A 94 0.70 -13.18 -16.82
CA GLY A 94 0.78 -14.61 -16.55
C GLY A 94 -0.60 -15.23 -16.29
N GLU A 95 -1.64 -14.71 -16.96
CA GLU A 95 -3.03 -15.14 -16.88
C GLU A 95 -3.49 -15.69 -18.25
N SER A 96 -4.51 -16.55 -18.25
CA SER A 96 -5.09 -17.04 -19.51
C SER A 96 -5.88 -15.95 -20.22
N CYS A 97 -5.95 -15.98 -21.56
CA CYS A 97 -6.77 -15.03 -22.34
C CYS A 97 -8.26 -15.08 -21.89
N CYS A 98 -8.75 -16.22 -21.39
CA CYS A 98 -10.12 -16.32 -20.89
C CYS A 98 -10.37 -15.57 -19.57
N THR A 99 -9.33 -15.20 -18.80
CA THR A 99 -9.50 -14.58 -17.47
C THR A 99 -10.37 -13.31 -17.52
N PRO A 100 -10.13 -12.31 -18.39
CA PRO A 100 -10.99 -11.14 -18.50
C PRO A 100 -12.41 -11.45 -18.94
N VAL A 101 -12.59 -12.44 -19.82
CA VAL A 101 -13.91 -12.86 -20.32
C VAL A 101 -14.72 -13.51 -19.19
N CYS A 102 -14.11 -14.43 -18.44
CA CYS A 102 -14.74 -15.09 -17.30
C CYS A 102 -15.14 -14.09 -16.21
N LEU A 103 -14.30 -13.08 -15.93
CA LEU A 103 -14.63 -12.02 -14.97
C LEU A 103 -15.77 -11.14 -15.47
N SER A 104 -15.85 -10.93 -16.79
CA SER A 104 -16.95 -10.18 -17.41
C SER A 104 -18.31 -10.89 -17.29
N CYS A 105 -18.32 -12.21 -17.07
CA CYS A 105 -19.55 -12.98 -16.80
C CYS A 105 -20.17 -12.63 -15.43
N ALA A 106 -19.35 -12.30 -14.44
CA ALA A 106 -19.81 -11.93 -13.10
C ALA A 106 -20.20 -10.45 -13.02
N HIS A 107 -19.53 -9.59 -13.79
CA HIS A 107 -19.84 -8.17 -13.88
C HIS A 107 -19.49 -7.65 -15.27
N PRO A 108 -20.45 -7.08 -16.02
CA PRO A 108 -20.20 -6.62 -17.37
C PRO A 108 -19.20 -5.46 -17.40
N GLY A 109 -18.37 -5.45 -18.44
CA GLY A 109 -17.37 -4.40 -18.66
C GLY A 109 -16.00 -4.72 -18.06
N MET A 110 -15.15 -3.71 -18.01
CA MET A 110 -13.72 -3.89 -17.67
C MET A 110 -13.41 -3.78 -16.18
N PHE A 111 -14.39 -3.45 -15.34
CA PHE A 111 -14.14 -3.14 -13.93
C PHE A 111 -13.45 -4.28 -13.18
N LEU A 112 -14.03 -5.49 -13.19
CA LEU A 112 -13.46 -6.65 -12.50
C LEU A 112 -12.08 -7.07 -13.00
N PRO A 113 -11.83 -7.25 -14.32
CA PRO A 113 -10.50 -7.62 -14.78
C PRO A 113 -9.44 -6.56 -14.49
N VAL A 114 -9.79 -5.27 -14.62
CA VAL A 114 -8.85 -4.18 -14.30
C VAL A 114 -8.55 -4.12 -12.80
N LEU A 115 -9.56 -4.27 -11.95
CA LEU A 115 -9.39 -4.35 -10.50
C LEU A 115 -8.45 -5.52 -10.12
N LEU A 116 -8.69 -6.70 -10.68
CA LEU A 116 -7.87 -7.89 -10.42
C LEU A 116 -6.42 -7.65 -10.81
N TYR A 117 -6.18 -7.16 -12.02
CA TYR A 117 -4.83 -6.95 -12.54
C TYR A 117 -4.07 -5.87 -11.79
N ARG A 118 -4.75 -4.77 -11.43
CA ARG A 118 -4.17 -3.73 -10.59
C ARG A 118 -3.79 -4.28 -9.22
N THR A 119 -4.69 -5.01 -8.57
CA THR A 119 -4.47 -5.62 -7.25
C THR A 119 -3.32 -6.64 -7.30
N LYS A 120 -3.25 -7.44 -8.38
CA LYS A 120 -2.19 -8.43 -8.61
C LYS A 120 -0.82 -7.76 -8.73
N LEU A 121 -0.71 -6.71 -9.54
CA LEU A 121 0.52 -5.91 -9.65
C LEU A 121 0.91 -5.31 -8.31
N ARG A 122 -0.03 -4.65 -7.63
CA ARG A 122 0.21 -4.01 -6.34
C ARG A 122 0.77 -4.99 -5.32
N SER A 123 0.20 -6.18 -5.27
CA SER A 123 0.61 -7.24 -4.34
C SER A 123 1.96 -7.85 -4.70
N LYS A 124 2.22 -8.12 -6.00
CA LYS A 124 3.49 -8.73 -6.44
C LYS A 124 4.69 -7.78 -6.31
N TYR A 125 4.47 -6.50 -6.60
CA TYR A 125 5.54 -5.50 -6.70
C TYR A 125 5.59 -4.53 -5.52
N ASN A 126 4.91 -4.87 -4.42
CA ASN A 126 4.91 -4.11 -3.17
C ASN A 126 4.56 -2.62 -3.39
N ILE A 127 3.55 -2.37 -4.23
CA ILE A 127 3.10 -1.01 -4.51
C ILE A 127 2.18 -0.55 -3.37
N ARG A 128 2.36 0.69 -2.91
CA ARG A 128 1.56 1.30 -1.86
C ARG A 128 0.11 1.44 -2.30
N GLY A 129 -0.80 1.35 -1.33
CA GLY A 129 -2.24 1.43 -1.55
C GLY A 129 -2.99 0.23 -0.98
N SER A 130 -4.27 0.14 -1.30
CA SER A 130 -5.16 -0.91 -0.80
C SER A 130 -6.07 -1.42 -1.92
N ALA A 131 -6.74 -2.54 -1.69
CA ALA A 131 -7.76 -3.04 -2.63
C ALA A 131 -8.91 -2.03 -2.83
N ILE A 132 -9.18 -1.17 -1.84
CA ILE A 132 -10.17 -0.09 -1.97
C ILE A 132 -9.66 1.00 -2.91
N ASP A 133 -8.38 1.37 -2.82
CA ASP A 133 -7.75 2.27 -3.80
C ASP A 133 -7.88 1.70 -5.22
N ASP A 134 -7.59 0.41 -5.37
CA ASP A 134 -7.68 -0.29 -6.65
C ASP A 134 -9.11 -0.28 -7.20
N CYS A 135 -10.10 -0.49 -6.33
CA CYS A 135 -11.53 -0.43 -6.64
C CYS A 135 -11.96 0.98 -7.08
N CYS A 136 -11.59 2.01 -6.32
CA CYS A 136 -11.90 3.40 -6.64
C CYS A 136 -11.29 3.83 -7.98
N CYS A 137 -10.04 3.44 -8.27
CA CYS A 137 -9.39 3.72 -9.54
C CYS A 137 -10.11 3.05 -10.71
N ALA A 138 -10.42 1.75 -10.58
CA ALA A 138 -11.13 0.99 -11.60
C ALA A 138 -12.56 1.52 -11.82
N MET A 139 -13.28 1.92 -10.76
CA MET A 139 -14.61 2.52 -10.89
C MET A 139 -14.57 3.91 -11.55
N CYS A 140 -13.58 4.74 -11.21
CA CYS A 140 -13.45 6.09 -11.75
C CYS A 140 -13.16 6.05 -13.25
N CYS A 141 -12.18 5.25 -13.67
CA CYS A 141 -11.89 5.03 -15.09
C CYS A 141 -11.12 3.72 -15.31
N SER A 142 -11.83 2.67 -15.69
CA SER A 142 -11.23 1.37 -16.05
C SER A 142 -10.21 1.48 -17.19
N ALA A 143 -10.45 2.34 -18.18
CA ALA A 143 -9.56 2.49 -19.32
C ALA A 143 -8.21 3.13 -18.93
N CYS A 144 -8.25 4.25 -18.20
CA CYS A 144 -7.05 4.92 -17.72
C CYS A 144 -6.28 4.04 -16.71
N THR A 145 -7.00 3.29 -15.86
CA THR A 145 -6.39 2.30 -14.97
C THR A 145 -5.72 1.17 -15.74
N ALA A 146 -6.34 0.66 -16.81
CA ALA A 146 -5.71 -0.33 -17.69
C ALA A 146 -4.46 0.23 -18.40
N CYS A 147 -4.47 1.49 -18.84
CA CYS A 147 -3.28 2.17 -19.37
C CYS A 147 -2.17 2.25 -18.33
N GLN A 148 -2.49 2.60 -17.07
CA GLN A 148 -1.51 2.64 -16.00
C GLN A 148 -0.90 1.26 -15.71
N ILE A 149 -1.73 0.20 -15.72
CA ILE A 149 -1.27 -1.19 -15.61
C ILE A 149 -0.29 -1.54 -16.73
N LYS A 150 -0.61 -1.21 -17.98
CA LYS A 150 0.28 -1.43 -19.13
C LYS A 150 1.62 -0.73 -18.94
N ARG A 151 1.61 0.56 -18.57
CA ARG A 151 2.84 1.34 -18.33
C ARG A 151 3.67 0.76 -17.19
N GLU A 152 3.02 0.28 -16.13
CA GLU A 152 3.73 -0.35 -15.01
C GLU A 152 4.40 -1.65 -15.45
N LEU A 153 3.72 -2.50 -16.24
CA LEU A 153 4.33 -3.70 -16.83
C LEU A 153 5.53 -3.33 -17.71
N ASP A 154 5.40 -2.31 -18.57
CA ASP A 154 6.49 -1.83 -19.43
C ASP A 154 7.70 -1.36 -18.59
N TYR A 155 7.46 -0.64 -17.49
CA TYR A 155 8.52 -0.21 -16.57
C TYR A 155 9.20 -1.41 -15.92
N ILE A 156 8.42 -2.37 -15.41
CA ILE A 156 8.94 -3.56 -14.74
C ILE A 156 9.82 -4.34 -15.70
N GLU A 157 9.33 -4.65 -16.89
CA GLU A 157 10.07 -5.42 -17.90
C GLU A 157 11.37 -4.73 -18.32
N ARG A 158 11.35 -3.40 -18.47
CA ARG A 158 12.56 -2.61 -18.75
C ARG A 158 13.53 -2.59 -17.58
N SER A 159 13.04 -2.56 -16.34
CA SER A 159 13.88 -2.48 -15.14
C SER A 159 14.50 -3.83 -14.74
N THR A 160 13.77 -4.93 -14.96
CA THR A 160 14.23 -6.27 -14.58
C THR A 160 14.96 -6.98 -15.71
N GLY A 161 14.64 -6.64 -16.97
CA GLY A 161 15.11 -7.35 -18.17
C GLY A 161 14.37 -8.67 -18.42
N LEU A 162 13.29 -8.93 -17.70
CA LEU A 162 12.50 -10.16 -17.73
C LEU A 162 11.02 -9.82 -17.88
N ALA A 163 10.21 -10.75 -18.41
CA ALA A 163 8.77 -10.56 -18.43
C ALA A 163 8.23 -10.44 -17.00
N ALA A 164 7.27 -9.54 -16.77
CA ALA A 164 6.77 -9.24 -15.43
C ALA A 164 6.16 -10.47 -14.71
N PHE A 165 5.66 -11.46 -15.44
CA PHE A 165 5.10 -12.69 -14.85
C PHE A 165 5.58 -13.96 -15.55
N ALA A 166 6.82 -13.95 -16.07
CA ALA A 166 7.51 -15.16 -16.53
C ALA A 166 7.92 -16.07 -15.37
#